data_AF-A0A942E418-F1
#
_entry.id   AF-A0A942E418-F1
#
_cell.length_a   1.000
_cell.length_b   1.000
_cell.length_c   1.000
_cell.angle_alpha   90.00
_cell.angle_beta   90.00
_cell.angle_gamma   90.00
#
_symmetry.space_group_name_H-M   'P 1'
#
loop_
_entity.id
_entity.type
_entity.pdbx_description
1 polymer ?
#
loop_
_entity_poly.entity_id
_entity_poly.type
_entity_poly.pdbx_seq_one_letter_code
_entity_poly.pdbx_strand_id
1 'polypeptide(L)' 'MRDFILTGREHNKMGAFLALLDDQIVGSAACEVQRLPYPDVTIPSFRKFGYIWSVYVVPFARGQGIA' A
#
# COMPACT_ATOMS: atom_id res chain seq x y z
N MET A 1 17.72 5.37 0.62
CA MET A 1 16.51 4.64 0.13
C MET A 1 16.22 3.38 0.95
N ARG A 2 17.20 2.47 1.16
CA ARG A 2 17.02 1.27 2.00
C ARG A 2 16.52 1.60 3.40
N ASP A 3 17.14 2.59 4.05
CA ASP A 3 16.79 2.96 5.42
C ASP A 3 15.36 3.50 5.53
N PHE A 4 14.89 4.24 4.54
CA PHE A 4 13.49 4.69 4.47
C PHE A 4 12.50 3.51 4.50
N ILE A 5 12.76 2.46 3.72
CA ILE A 5 11.88 1.28 3.66
C ILE A 5 11.92 0.51 4.99
N LEU A 6 13.10 0.34 5.58
CA LEU A 6 13.24 -0.36 6.85
C LEU A 6 12.55 0.40 7.99
N THR A 7 12.81 1.70 8.11
CA THR A 7 12.17 2.56 9.11
C THR A 7 10.65 2.59 8.93
N GLY A 8 10.16 2.71 7.70
CA GLY A 8 8.72 2.71 7.41
C GLY A 8 8.04 1.38 7.76
N ARG A 9 8.70 0.24 7.52
CA ARG A 9 8.19 -1.07 7.93
C ARG A 9 8.08 -1.19 9.45
N GLU A 10 9.11 -0.75 10.16
CA GLU A 10 9.18 -0.84 11.62
C GLU A 10 8.17 0.11 12.30
N HIS A 11 8.13 1.37 11.88
CA HIS A 11 7.40 2.42 12.61
C HIS A 11 6.00 2.68 12.07
N ASN A 12 5.80 2.55 10.75
CA ASN A 12 4.53 2.91 10.09
C ASN A 12 3.72 1.69 9.63
N LYS A 13 4.23 0.48 9.91
CA LYS A 13 3.66 -0.78 9.40
C LYS A 13 3.50 -0.74 7.88
N MET A 14 4.50 -0.18 7.20
CA MET A 14 4.49 -0.05 5.74
C MET A 14 4.52 -1.43 5.08
N GLY A 15 3.56 -1.68 4.19
CA GLY A 15 3.46 -2.87 3.35
C GLY A 15 3.74 -2.54 1.89
N ALA A 16 4.40 -3.46 1.20
CA ALA A 16 4.57 -3.41 -0.25
C ALA A 16 4.22 -4.79 -0.81
N PHE A 17 3.38 -4.80 -1.85
CA PHE A 17 2.85 -6.00 -2.48
C PHE A 17 3.17 -5.96 -3.96
N LEU A 18 3.48 -7.11 -4.54
CA LEU A 18 3.79 -7.28 -5.95
C LEU A 18 2.85 -8.34 -6.54
N ALA A 19 2.31 -8.05 -7.72
CA ALA A 19 1.57 -9.00 -8.51
C ALA A 19 2.53 -9.66 -9.52
N LEU A 20 2.61 -10.98 -9.48
CA LEU A 20 3.48 -11.79 -10.33
C LEU A 20 2.63 -12.58 -11.34
N LEU A 21 3.03 -12.55 -12.61
CA LEU A 21 2.49 -13.38 -13.68
C LEU A 21 3.68 -13.91 -14.49
N ASP A 22 3.82 -15.23 -14.58
CA ASP A 22 4.92 -15.89 -15.30
C ASP A 22 6.31 -15.32 -14.91
N ASP A 23 6.57 -15.22 -13.60
CA ASP A 23 7.78 -14.64 -12.99
C ASP A 23 8.05 -13.16 -13.30
N GLN A 24 7.12 -12.48 -14.00
CA GLN A 24 7.17 -11.05 -14.25
C GLN A 24 6.32 -10.27 -13.26
N ILE A 25 6.88 -9.18 -12.73
CA ILE A 25 6.10 -8.22 -11.93
C ILE A 25 5.20 -7.42 -12.89
N VAL A 26 3.89 -7.56 -12.74
CA VAL A 26 2.87 -6.89 -13.55
C VAL A 26 2.09 -5.82 -12.78
N GLY A 27 2.25 -5.77 -11.46
CA GLY A 27 1.63 -4.75 -10.63
C GLY A 27 2.29 -4.62 -9.27
N SER A 28 1.98 -3.50 -8.60
CA SER A 28 2.49 -3.20 -7.27
C SER A 28 1.51 -2.34 -6.48
N ALA A 29 1.47 -2.53 -5.17
CA ALA A 29 0.81 -1.63 -4.24
C ALA A 29 1.72 -1.34 -3.05
N ALA A 30 1.75 -0.09 -2.60
CA ALA A 30 2.40 0.33 -1.36
C ALA A 30 1.39 1.01 -0.44
N CYS A 31 1.37 0.61 0.82
CA CYS A 31 0.46 1.14 1.82
C CYS A 31 1.11 1.19 3.19
N GLU A 32 0.50 1.93 4.11
CA GLU A 32 0.93 1.95 5.50
C GLU A 32 -0.27 2.19 6.43
N VAL A 33 -0.14 1.83 7.70
CA VAL A 33 -1.13 2.14 8.72
C VAL A 33 -0.87 3.57 9.21
N GLN A 34 -1.09 4.54 8.32
CA GLN A 34 -0.81 5.94 8.59
C GLN A 34 -1.81 6.52 9.60
N ARG A 35 -1.32 7.25 10.60
CA ARG A 35 -2.13 8.20 11.36
C ARG A 35 -2.05 9.56 10.69
N LEU A 36 -3.19 10.12 10.34
CA LEU A 36 -3.26 11.48 9.78
C LEU A 36 -2.81 12.49 10.84
N PRO A 37 -2.24 13.65 10.43
CA PRO A 37 -1.82 14.70 11.36
C PRO A 37 -3.01 15.46 11.99
N TYR A 38 -4.24 15.08 11.66
CA TYR A 38 -5.47 15.69 12.14
C TYR A 38 -6.11 14.82 13.23
N PRO A 39 -6.88 15.42 14.16
CA PRO A 39 -7.64 14.68 15.15
C PRO A 39 -8.51 13.62 14.49
N ASP A 40 -8.46 12.42 15.03
CA ASP A 40 -9.35 11.35 14.61
C ASP A 40 -10.75 11.62 15.15
N VAL A 41 -11.60 12.21 14.31
CA VAL A 41 -13.02 12.44 14.60
C VAL A 41 -13.89 11.25 14.18
N THR A 42 -13.29 10.13 13.75
CA THR A 42 -14.01 8.97 13.25
C THR A 42 -14.19 7.92 14.33
N ILE A 43 -15.34 7.24 14.31
CA ILE A 43 -15.61 6.12 15.21
C ILE A 43 -14.83 4.91 14.68
N PRO A 44 -13.94 4.27 15.48
CA PRO A 44 -13.06 3.20 15.00
C PRO A 44 -13.77 1.99 14.40
N SER A 45 -15.02 1.71 14.80
CA SER A 45 -15.81 0.61 14.24
C SER A 45 -16.29 0.85 12.80
N PHE A 46 -16.36 2.11 12.37
CA PHE A 46 -16.82 2.48 11.03
C PHE A 46 -15.68 2.73 10.05
N ARG A 47 -14.43 2.87 10.52
CA ARG A 47 -13.26 3.15 9.68
C ARG A 47 -12.01 2.41 10.17
N LYS A 48 -11.38 1.66 9.25
CA LYS A 48 -10.01 1.15 9.46
C LYS A 48 -9.00 2.18 8.96
N PHE A 49 -7.92 2.38 9.72
CA PHE A 49 -6.83 3.28 9.35
C PHE A 49 -5.87 2.60 8.38
N GLY A 50 -5.54 3.32 7.32
CA GLY A 50 -4.59 2.91 6.32
C GLY A 50 -4.57 3.93 5.19
N TYR A 51 -3.41 4.05 4.55
CA TYR A 51 -3.25 4.87 3.36
C TYR A 51 -2.57 4.05 2.27
N ILE A 52 -3.06 4.19 1.05
CA ILE A 52 -2.44 3.58 -0.13
C ILE A 52 -1.63 4.68 -0.81
N TRP A 53 -0.30 4.55 -0.76
CA TRP A 53 0.62 5.50 -1.36
C TRP A 53 0.68 5.38 -2.87
N SER A 54 0.63 4.15 -3.38
CA SER A 54 0.67 3.89 -4.81
C SER A 54 0.01 2.57 -5.15
N VAL A 55 -0.63 2.54 -6.32
CA VAL A 55 -1.10 1.33 -7.01
C VAL A 55 -0.72 1.49 -8.46
N TYR A 56 -0.12 0.46 -9.04
CA TYR A 56 0.24 0.45 -10.44
C TYR A 56 0.03 -0.94 -11.03
N VAL A 57 -0.48 -0.98 -12.26
CA VAL A 57 -0.62 -2.18 -13.08
C VAL A 57 -0.17 -1.85 -14.50
N VAL A 58 0.67 -2.71 -15.06
CA VAL A 58 1.14 -2.59 -16.46
C VAL A 58 -0.05 -2.59 -17.42
N PRO A 59 -0.03 -1.83 -18.52
CA PRO A 59 -1.21 -1.61 -19.36
C PRO A 59 -1.92 -2.88 -19.83
N PHE A 60 -1.17 -3.91 -20.24
CA PHE A 60 -1.74 -5.16 -20.77
C PHE A 60 -2.42 -6.03 -19.69
N ALA A 61 -2.12 -5.82 -18.42
CA ALA A 61 -2.64 -6.61 -17.30
C ALA A 61 -3.81 -5.91 -16.57
N ARG A 62 -4.24 -4.73 -17.05
CA ARG A 62 -5.36 -3.98 -16.47
C ARG A 62 -6.71 -4.65 -16.78
N GLY A 63 -7.70 -4.38 -15.93
CA GLY A 63 -9.06 -4.93 -16.09
C GLY A 63 -9.20 -6.41 -15.69
N GLN A 64 -8.16 -7.00 -15.10
CA GLN A 64 -8.13 -8.41 -14.71
C GLN A 64 -8.21 -8.63 -13.19
N GLY A 65 -8.58 -7.59 -12.42
CA GLY A 65 -8.70 -7.68 -10.96
C GLY A 65 -7.38 -7.67 -10.18
N ILE A 66 -6.28 -7.21 -10.79
CA ILE A 66 -4.96 -7.06 -10.12
C ILE A 66 -4.94 -5.90 -9.13
N ALA A 67 -5.74 -4.86 -9.39
CA ALA A 67 -5.90 -3.67 -8.55
C ALA A 67 -7.36 -3.50 -8.12
#